data_AF-A0AA95KCN1-F1
#
_entry.id   AF-A0AA95KCN1-F1
#
_cell.length_a   1.000
_cell.length_b   1.000
_cell.length_c   1.000
_cell.angle_alpha   90.00
_cell.angle_beta   90.00
_cell.angle_gamma   90.00
#
_symmetry.space_group_name_H-M   'P 1'
#
loop_
_entity.id
_entity.type
_entity.pdbx_description
1 polymer ?
#
loop_
_entity_poly.entity_id
_entity_poly.type
_entity_poly.pdbx_seq_one_letter_code
_entity_poly.pdbx_strand_id
1 'polypeptide(L)'
;MKRWLGKAEVVLGNHSDRLNAINIFPVADGDTGTNLYLTVRAAVSALDGAAPDSTEAGNDVGAVLSRAGQAAMEQARGNSGTLFAVFLCAAAEPLGGKSRLSAPLLATALNRAQIRAWSALSEPVAGTMLSVLEAASDAAQAVDASQNSDDSNHALALALDATVEAAYQAVVRTEGELAQLQEAHVVDAGGVGMLLILDCLRSAVLGEELQDELLDGLHGYKLQDPHIHERMPADDGVEVMCTINLSPLNAAILRQRLDEMGDSVIMSQVGGARSQDDEDEESTVEASYRWRVHVHVPDPEPAVALIRSLGEPTDIAVSQLALPSGDGQVPTSQEPSITGQPRHDD
;
A
#
# COMPACT_ATOMS: atom_id res chain seq x y z
N MET A 1 14.05 -4.21 -12.07
CA MET A 1 13.14 -4.65 -10.99
C MET A 1 13.83 -4.78 -9.64
N LYS A 2 14.81 -5.68 -9.43
CA LYS A 2 15.54 -5.77 -8.14
C LYS A 2 16.08 -4.41 -7.65
N ARG A 3 16.79 -3.67 -8.53
CA ARG A 3 17.29 -2.31 -8.24
C ARG A 3 16.19 -1.31 -7.89
N TRP A 4 15.03 -1.41 -8.53
CA TRP A 4 13.88 -0.55 -8.26
C TRP A 4 13.33 -0.81 -6.85
N LEU A 5 13.03 -2.06 -6.52
CA LEU A 5 12.49 -2.42 -5.21
C LEU A 5 13.48 -2.13 -4.08
N GLY A 6 14.78 -2.38 -4.29
CA GLY A 6 15.80 -2.01 -3.30
C GLY A 6 15.93 -0.50 -3.09
N LYS A 7 15.78 0.31 -4.16
CA LYS A 7 15.69 1.78 -4.03
C LYS A 7 14.42 2.18 -3.26
N ALA A 8 13.28 1.60 -3.60
CA ALA A 8 12.01 1.88 -2.93
C ALA A 8 12.05 1.50 -1.44
N GLU A 9 12.71 0.40 -1.05
CA GLU A 9 12.91 0.04 0.36
C GLU A 9 13.69 1.11 1.12
N VAL A 10 14.82 1.56 0.58
CA VAL A 10 15.63 2.61 1.21
C VAL A 10 14.85 3.92 1.32
N VAL A 11 14.18 4.32 0.24
CA VAL A 11 13.42 5.58 0.21
C VAL A 11 12.24 5.54 1.17
N LEU A 12 11.42 4.49 1.13
CA LEU A 12 10.28 4.36 2.05
C LEU A 12 10.74 4.25 3.51
N GLY A 13 11.86 3.58 3.78
CA GLY A 13 12.46 3.58 5.12
C GLY A 13 12.84 4.97 5.60
N ASN A 14 13.48 5.78 4.74
CA ASN A 14 13.87 7.16 5.06
C ASN A 14 12.68 8.12 5.19
N HIS A 15 11.56 7.80 4.54
CA HIS A 15 10.35 8.63 4.51
C HIS A 15 9.23 8.13 5.43
N SER A 16 9.40 6.98 6.09
CA SER A 16 8.36 6.31 6.88
C SER A 16 7.72 7.25 7.90
N ASP A 17 8.53 7.92 8.73
CA ASP A 17 8.01 8.82 9.77
C ASP A 17 7.26 10.02 9.19
N ARG A 18 7.70 10.55 8.05
CA ARG A 18 7.03 11.67 7.37
C ARG A 18 5.71 11.24 6.74
N LEU A 19 5.65 10.04 6.16
CA LEU A 19 4.40 9.46 5.65
C LEU A 19 3.42 9.20 6.79
N ASN A 20 3.90 8.67 7.92
CA ASN A 20 3.13 8.49 9.13
C ASN A 20 2.61 9.84 9.67
N ALA A 21 3.43 10.89 9.65
CA ALA A 21 3.06 12.22 10.15
C ALA A 21 1.80 12.80 9.46
N ILE A 22 1.61 12.55 8.16
CA ILE A 22 0.47 13.03 7.37
C ILE A 22 -0.64 11.97 7.18
N ASN A 23 -0.51 10.78 7.79
CA ASN A 23 -1.49 9.71 7.65
C ASN A 23 -2.76 10.00 8.46
N ILE A 24 -3.74 10.65 7.83
CA ILE A 24 -5.01 11.03 8.46
C ILE A 24 -6.24 10.49 7.72
N PHE A 25 -6.05 9.72 6.65
CA PHE A 25 -7.13 9.16 5.83
C PHE A 25 -6.86 7.68 5.47
N PRO A 26 -7.88 6.80 5.49
CA PRO A 26 -9.22 7.03 6.06
C PRO A 26 -9.22 7.09 7.59
N VAL A 27 -8.15 6.56 8.20
CA VAL A 27 -7.92 6.48 9.65
C VAL A 27 -6.63 7.22 9.99
N ALA A 28 -6.64 7.97 11.08
CA ALA A 28 -5.48 8.74 11.55
C ALA A 28 -4.58 7.94 12.51
N ASP A 29 -4.14 6.76 12.09
CA ASP A 29 -3.37 5.80 12.91
C ASP A 29 -1.84 5.96 12.80
N GLY A 30 -1.36 6.83 11.90
CA GLY A 30 0.06 7.11 11.76
C GLY A 30 0.90 5.93 11.29
N ASP A 31 0.35 4.99 10.50
CA ASP A 31 1.07 3.77 10.11
C ASP A 31 1.41 3.61 8.61
N THR A 32 0.91 4.48 7.72
CA THR A 32 1.04 4.32 6.26
C THR A 32 2.48 4.14 5.78
N GLY A 33 3.42 4.93 6.31
CA GLY A 33 4.85 4.78 6.00
C GLY A 33 5.42 3.45 6.45
N THR A 34 5.08 3.04 7.68
CA THR A 34 5.49 1.76 8.25
C THR A 34 4.97 0.58 7.41
N ASN A 35 3.70 0.64 7.01
CA ASN A 35 3.03 -0.38 6.22
C ASN A 35 3.65 -0.51 4.81
N LEU A 36 3.90 0.61 4.14
CA LEU A 36 4.59 0.62 2.84
C LEU A 36 6.02 0.09 2.94
N TYR A 37 6.79 0.53 3.95
CA TYR A 37 8.17 0.08 4.17
C TYR A 37 8.25 -1.43 4.43
N LEU A 38 7.43 -1.96 5.35
CA LEU A 38 7.43 -3.40 5.64
C LEU A 38 7.01 -4.23 4.43
N THR A 39 6.04 -3.74 3.65
CA THR A 39 5.57 -4.40 2.43
C THR A 39 6.66 -4.47 1.37
N VAL A 40 7.35 -3.35 1.08
CA VAL A 40 8.46 -3.36 0.09
C VAL A 40 9.65 -4.19 0.59
N ARG A 41 9.95 -4.18 1.89
CA ARG A 41 11.02 -4.98 2.48
C ARG A 41 10.74 -6.48 2.32
N ALA A 42 9.49 -6.91 2.49
CA ALA A 42 9.09 -8.29 2.22
C ALA A 42 9.30 -8.66 0.74
N ALA A 43 8.94 -7.75 -0.17
CA ALA A 43 9.15 -7.88 -1.60
C ALA A 43 10.64 -8.04 -1.95
N VAL A 44 11.52 -7.21 -1.38
CA VAL A 44 12.98 -7.26 -1.58
C VAL A 44 13.57 -8.55 -1.00
N SER A 45 13.21 -8.89 0.24
CA SER A 45 13.71 -10.10 0.92
C SER A 45 13.43 -11.37 0.13
N ALA A 46 12.27 -11.43 -0.54
CA ALA A 46 11.92 -12.54 -1.40
C ALA A 46 12.84 -12.66 -2.62
N LEU A 47 13.48 -11.58 -3.08
CA LEU A 47 14.38 -11.56 -4.24
C LEU A 47 15.85 -11.85 -3.88
N ASP A 48 16.23 -11.69 -2.61
CA ASP A 48 17.60 -11.87 -2.09
C ASP A 48 17.97 -13.34 -1.82
N GLY A 49 16.99 -14.23 -1.70
CA GLY A 49 17.19 -15.69 -1.61
C GLY A 49 17.17 -16.42 -2.95
N ALA A 50 16.92 -15.73 -4.06
CA ALA A 50 17.02 -16.32 -5.39
C ALA A 50 18.49 -16.35 -5.80
N ALA A 51 19.07 -17.55 -5.98
CA ALA A 51 20.34 -17.66 -6.69
C ALA A 51 20.26 -16.86 -8.00
N PRO A 52 21.35 -16.24 -8.46
CA PRO A 52 21.40 -15.70 -9.82
C PRO A 52 21.30 -16.88 -10.78
N ASP A 53 20.09 -17.36 -11.00
CA ASP A 53 19.82 -18.38 -12.00
C ASP A 53 20.13 -17.72 -13.33
N SER A 54 21.25 -18.11 -13.90
CA SER A 54 21.68 -17.81 -15.27
C SER A 54 20.77 -18.48 -16.32
N THR A 55 19.55 -18.85 -15.94
CA THR A 55 18.50 -19.41 -16.80
C THR A 55 17.64 -18.27 -17.35
N GLU A 56 16.95 -18.50 -18.48
CA GLU A 56 16.06 -17.51 -19.09
C GLU A 56 14.95 -17.00 -18.13
N ALA A 57 14.57 -17.81 -17.13
CA ALA A 57 13.63 -17.45 -16.07
C ALA A 57 14.16 -16.36 -15.11
N GLY A 58 15.47 -16.25 -14.93
CA GLY A 58 16.09 -15.19 -14.11
C GLY A 58 16.03 -13.80 -14.74
N ASN A 59 15.77 -13.72 -16.05
CA ASN A 59 15.64 -12.47 -16.80
C ASN A 59 14.18 -12.04 -17.03
N ASP A 60 13.18 -12.85 -16.62
CA ASP A 60 11.77 -12.50 -16.77
C ASP A 60 11.35 -11.43 -15.73
N VAL A 61 11.09 -10.24 -16.24
CA VAL A 61 10.66 -9.07 -15.47
C VAL A 61 9.35 -9.35 -14.74
N GLY A 62 8.39 -10.01 -15.39
CA GLY A 62 7.11 -10.39 -14.81
C GLY A 62 7.26 -11.44 -13.72
N ALA A 63 8.12 -12.45 -13.93
CA ALA A 63 8.38 -13.47 -12.90
C ALA A 63 9.01 -12.86 -11.64
N VAL A 64 9.98 -11.94 -11.81
CA VAL A 64 10.60 -11.22 -10.69
C VAL A 64 9.56 -10.39 -9.94
N LEU A 65 8.73 -9.63 -10.65
CA LEU A 65 7.72 -8.78 -10.03
C LEU A 65 6.58 -9.59 -9.38
N SER A 66 6.19 -10.72 -9.98
CA SER A 66 5.20 -11.64 -9.44
C SER A 66 5.65 -12.25 -8.11
N ARG A 67 6.90 -12.73 -8.04
CA ARG A 67 7.50 -13.23 -6.79
C ARG A 67 7.55 -12.14 -5.71
N ALA A 68 7.95 -10.93 -6.08
CA ALA A 68 7.99 -9.78 -5.18
C ALA A 68 6.58 -9.41 -4.67
N GLY A 69 5.61 -9.33 -5.57
CA GLY A 69 4.21 -9.01 -5.26
C GLY A 69 3.55 -10.07 -4.37
N GLN A 70 3.81 -11.36 -4.60
CA GLN A 70 3.30 -12.42 -3.74
C GLN A 70 3.84 -12.29 -2.31
N ALA A 71 5.15 -12.08 -2.15
CA ALA A 71 5.75 -11.88 -0.82
C ALA A 71 5.26 -10.60 -0.14
N ALA A 72 5.10 -9.52 -0.91
CA ALA A 72 4.48 -8.29 -0.45
C ALA A 72 3.06 -8.55 0.06
N MET A 73 2.24 -9.30 -0.69
CA MET A 73 0.85 -9.61 -0.33
C MET A 73 0.74 -10.46 0.93
N GLU A 74 1.66 -11.40 1.11
CA GLU A 74 1.70 -12.28 2.29
C GLU A 74 2.10 -11.54 3.57
N GLN A 75 2.83 -10.43 3.46
CA GLN A 75 3.31 -9.63 4.59
C GLN A 75 2.63 -8.25 4.69
N ALA A 76 1.75 -7.93 3.73
CA ALA A 76 1.04 -6.66 3.70
C ALA A 76 0.20 -6.49 4.96
N ARG A 77 0.25 -5.26 5.48
CA ARG A 77 -0.47 -4.74 6.63
C ARG A 77 -1.08 -3.40 6.23
N GLY A 78 -2.23 -3.04 6.79
CA GLY A 78 -2.90 -1.82 6.40
C GLY A 78 -3.46 -1.85 4.98
N ASN A 79 -4.27 -0.84 4.66
CA ASN A 79 -4.73 -0.61 3.29
C ASN A 79 -3.59 -0.23 2.36
N SER A 80 -2.68 0.64 2.82
CA SER A 80 -1.57 1.14 2.00
C SER A 80 -0.60 0.03 1.58
N GLY A 81 -0.20 -0.84 2.52
CA GLY A 81 0.60 -2.03 2.23
C GLY A 81 -0.13 -3.01 1.32
N THR A 82 -1.40 -3.30 1.59
CA THR A 82 -2.20 -4.23 0.79
C THR A 82 -2.39 -3.72 -0.65
N LEU A 83 -2.74 -2.44 -0.84
CA LEU A 83 -2.86 -1.83 -2.18
C LEU A 83 -1.54 -1.82 -2.94
N PHE A 84 -0.42 -1.54 -2.27
CA PHE A 84 0.90 -1.62 -2.92
C PHE A 84 1.22 -3.06 -3.35
N ALA A 85 0.89 -4.05 -2.53
CA ALA A 85 1.04 -5.45 -2.92
C ALA A 85 0.12 -5.84 -4.10
N VAL A 86 -1.12 -5.35 -4.13
CA VAL A 86 -2.04 -5.50 -5.27
C VAL A 86 -1.41 -4.92 -6.54
N PHE A 87 -0.88 -3.70 -6.44
CA PHE A 87 -0.20 -3.02 -7.54
C PHE A 87 0.94 -3.89 -8.11
N LEU A 88 1.83 -4.42 -7.26
CA LEU A 88 2.95 -5.26 -7.71
C LEU A 88 2.45 -6.53 -8.42
N CYS A 89 1.49 -7.24 -7.81
CA CYS A 89 0.91 -8.45 -8.40
C CYS A 89 0.29 -8.18 -9.77
N ALA A 90 -0.54 -7.12 -9.87
CA ALA A 90 -1.26 -6.80 -11.09
C ALA A 90 -0.33 -6.25 -12.19
N ALA A 91 0.67 -5.43 -11.84
CA ALA A 91 1.67 -4.95 -12.77
C ALA A 91 2.53 -6.08 -13.34
N ALA A 92 2.73 -7.18 -12.59
CA ALA A 92 3.50 -8.33 -13.05
C ALA A 92 2.81 -9.14 -14.15
N GLU A 93 1.48 -9.20 -14.17
CA GLU A 93 0.69 -10.03 -15.08
C GLU A 93 1.02 -9.79 -16.57
N PRO A 94 0.95 -8.56 -17.12
CA PRO A 94 1.27 -8.31 -18.53
C PRO A 94 2.77 -8.41 -18.85
N LEU A 95 3.62 -8.47 -17.82
CA LEU A 95 5.07 -8.56 -17.96
C LEU A 95 5.58 -10.00 -18.00
N GLY A 96 4.70 -11.00 -17.84
CA GLY A 96 5.07 -12.41 -17.89
C GLY A 96 5.79 -12.80 -19.18
N GLY A 97 6.92 -13.49 -19.06
CA GLY A 97 7.78 -13.92 -20.17
C GLY A 97 8.57 -12.78 -20.82
N LYS A 98 8.53 -11.55 -20.29
CA LYS A 98 9.23 -10.40 -20.87
C LYS A 98 10.59 -10.22 -20.22
N SER A 99 11.64 -10.16 -21.03
CA SER A 99 13.01 -9.96 -20.53
C SER A 99 13.36 -8.50 -20.24
N ARG A 100 12.55 -7.54 -20.72
CA ARG A 100 12.78 -6.10 -20.59
C ARG A 100 11.45 -5.36 -20.50
N LEU A 101 11.48 -4.23 -19.81
CA LEU A 101 10.39 -3.25 -19.81
C LEU A 101 10.51 -2.36 -21.04
N SER A 102 9.38 -1.99 -21.65
CA SER A 102 9.25 -1.01 -22.73
C SER A 102 8.11 -0.05 -22.39
N ALA A 103 7.98 1.08 -23.11
CA ALA A 103 6.86 2.01 -22.89
C ALA A 103 5.47 1.35 -23.00
N PRO A 104 5.16 0.54 -24.04
CA PRO A 104 3.87 -0.15 -24.12
C PRO A 104 3.63 -1.12 -22.95
N LEU A 105 4.69 -1.81 -22.51
CA LEU A 105 4.61 -2.74 -21.38
C LEU A 105 4.41 -2.00 -20.06
N LEU A 106 5.05 -0.83 -19.88
CA LEU A 106 4.83 0.04 -18.72
C LEU A 106 3.38 0.55 -18.69
N ALA A 107 2.87 1.07 -19.80
CA ALA A 107 1.49 1.54 -19.92
C ALA A 107 0.49 0.42 -19.60
N THR A 108 0.70 -0.77 -20.17
CA THR A 108 -0.15 -1.94 -19.91
C THR A 108 -0.08 -2.38 -18.45
N ALA A 109 1.12 -2.42 -17.85
CA ALA A 109 1.32 -2.80 -16.45
C ALA A 109 0.66 -1.83 -15.48
N LEU A 110 0.83 -0.52 -15.69
CA LEU A 110 0.19 0.51 -14.85
C LEU A 110 -1.33 0.50 -15.01
N ASN A 111 -1.84 0.34 -16.24
CA ASN A 111 -3.28 0.22 -16.48
C ASN A 111 -3.87 -1.00 -15.75
N ARG A 112 -3.19 -2.16 -15.85
CA ARG A 112 -3.64 -3.36 -15.14
C ARG A 112 -3.61 -3.16 -13.62
N ALA A 113 -2.56 -2.53 -13.11
CA ALA A 113 -2.40 -2.29 -11.69
C ALA A 113 -3.44 -1.32 -11.12
N GLN A 114 -3.74 -0.23 -11.82
CA GLN A 114 -4.76 0.72 -11.36
C GLN A 114 -6.16 0.09 -11.35
N ILE A 115 -6.56 -0.64 -12.41
CA ILE A 115 -7.85 -1.35 -12.44
C ILE A 115 -7.95 -2.34 -11.27
N ARG A 116 -6.86 -3.05 -10.98
CA ARG A 116 -6.86 -4.02 -9.88
C ARG A 116 -6.92 -3.35 -8.51
N ALA A 117 -6.22 -2.24 -8.32
CA ALA A 117 -6.27 -1.47 -7.07
C ALA A 117 -7.69 -0.94 -6.79
N TRP A 118 -8.34 -0.32 -7.80
CA TRP A 118 -9.72 0.16 -7.68
C TRP A 118 -10.72 -0.96 -7.36
N SER A 119 -10.56 -2.14 -7.97
CA SER A 119 -11.47 -3.29 -7.77
C SER A 119 -11.19 -4.14 -6.53
N ALA A 120 -10.09 -3.90 -5.83
CA ALA A 120 -9.74 -4.60 -4.60
C ALA A 120 -10.54 -4.09 -3.39
N LEU A 121 -10.91 -2.81 -3.41
CA LEU A 121 -11.70 -2.14 -2.38
C LEU A 121 -13.20 -2.30 -2.64
N SER A 122 -13.99 -2.42 -1.58
CA SER A 122 -15.45 -2.33 -1.70
C SER A 122 -15.90 -0.90 -2.01
N GLU A 123 -15.34 0.08 -1.28
CA GLU A 123 -15.62 1.50 -1.46
C GLU A 123 -14.32 2.26 -1.81
N PRO A 124 -13.91 2.26 -3.08
CA PRO A 124 -12.70 2.99 -3.49
C PRO A 124 -12.94 4.50 -3.48
N VAL A 125 -11.95 5.25 -2.98
CA VAL A 125 -12.05 6.70 -2.77
C VAL A 125 -11.01 7.43 -3.61
N ALA A 126 -11.46 8.38 -4.46
CA ALA A 126 -10.59 9.32 -5.16
C ALA A 126 -9.93 10.29 -4.17
N GLY A 127 -8.83 10.93 -4.55
CA GLY A 127 -8.02 11.74 -3.62
C GLY A 127 -7.08 10.91 -2.75
N THR A 128 -6.87 9.64 -3.10
CA THR A 128 -5.94 8.73 -2.41
C THR A 128 -4.86 8.21 -3.37
N MET A 129 -4.04 7.27 -2.91
CA MET A 129 -3.15 6.43 -3.75
C MET A 129 -3.78 5.98 -5.08
N LEU A 130 -5.10 5.73 -5.11
CA LEU A 130 -5.80 5.32 -6.33
C LEU A 130 -5.74 6.38 -7.44
N SER A 131 -5.93 7.65 -7.10
CA SER A 131 -5.88 8.77 -8.05
C SER A 131 -4.46 8.97 -8.60
N VAL A 132 -3.43 8.68 -7.79
CA VAL A 132 -2.03 8.71 -8.22
C VAL A 132 -1.73 7.60 -9.22
N LEU A 133 -2.21 6.37 -8.94
CA LEU A 133 -2.06 5.23 -9.86
C LEU A 133 -2.80 5.44 -11.19
N GLU A 134 -4.00 6.01 -11.14
CA GLU A 134 -4.80 6.35 -12.32
C GLU A 134 -4.07 7.38 -13.19
N ALA A 135 -3.62 8.49 -12.61
CA ALA A 135 -2.88 9.53 -13.33
C ALA A 135 -1.56 9.02 -13.93
N ALA A 136 -0.83 8.18 -13.19
CA ALA A 136 0.40 7.52 -13.64
C ALA A 136 0.14 6.62 -14.87
N SER A 137 -0.94 5.84 -14.82
CA SER A 137 -1.38 4.95 -15.89
C SER A 137 -1.80 5.72 -17.15
N ASP A 138 -2.58 6.79 -17.00
CA ASP A 138 -3.07 7.60 -18.11
C ASP A 138 -1.93 8.32 -18.82
N ALA A 139 -0.95 8.83 -18.06
CA ALA A 139 0.23 9.46 -18.63
C ALA A 139 1.07 8.46 -19.45
N ALA A 140 1.30 7.25 -18.93
CA ALA A 140 2.03 6.21 -19.66
C ALA A 140 1.31 5.82 -20.97
N GLN A 141 -0.02 5.67 -20.93
CA GLN A 141 -0.84 5.39 -22.11
C GLN A 141 -0.80 6.52 -23.13
N ALA A 142 -0.85 7.79 -22.69
CA ALA A 142 -0.77 8.95 -23.57
C ALA A 142 0.59 9.05 -24.29
N VAL A 143 1.68 8.73 -23.58
CA VAL A 143 3.00 8.64 -24.22
C VAL A 143 3.02 7.49 -25.22
N ASP A 144 2.57 6.29 -24.85
CA ASP A 144 2.54 5.13 -25.75
C ASP A 144 1.74 5.41 -27.05
N ALA A 145 0.59 6.07 -26.93
CA ALA A 145 -0.27 6.41 -28.06
C ALA A 145 0.30 7.53 -28.97
N SER A 146 1.19 8.38 -28.44
CA SER A 146 1.76 9.52 -29.19
C SER A 146 3.12 9.23 -29.81
N GLN A 147 3.82 8.20 -29.33
CA GLN A 147 5.13 7.82 -29.82
C GLN A 147 5.04 6.98 -31.11
N ASN A 148 5.64 7.50 -32.17
CA ASN A 148 5.91 6.77 -33.42
C ASN A 148 7.41 6.46 -33.58
N SER A 149 8.19 6.54 -32.50
CA SER A 149 9.64 6.38 -32.51
C SER A 149 10.04 4.91 -32.48
N ASP A 150 10.99 4.54 -33.33
CA ASP A 150 11.63 3.21 -33.30
C ASP A 150 12.62 3.07 -32.10
N ASP A 151 12.96 4.17 -31.41
CA ASP A 151 13.83 4.13 -30.24
C ASP A 151 13.04 3.79 -28.96
N SER A 152 13.00 2.48 -28.67
CA SER A 152 12.30 1.92 -27.52
C SER A 152 12.81 2.43 -26.17
N ASN A 153 14.10 2.77 -26.04
CA ASN A 153 14.65 3.26 -24.76
C ASN A 153 14.26 4.71 -24.52
N HIS A 154 14.31 5.54 -25.56
CA HIS A 154 13.87 6.93 -25.45
C HIS A 154 12.37 7.02 -25.13
N ALA A 155 11.54 6.20 -25.79
CA ALA A 155 10.10 6.13 -25.50
C ALA A 155 9.82 5.71 -24.05
N LEU A 156 10.58 4.73 -23.51
CA LEU A 156 10.45 4.33 -22.12
C LEU A 156 10.84 5.44 -21.15
N ALA A 157 11.91 6.20 -21.44
CA ALA A 157 12.31 7.33 -20.61
C ALA A 157 11.21 8.41 -20.54
N LEU A 158 10.68 8.81 -21.70
CA LEU A 158 9.57 9.76 -21.76
C LEU A 158 8.33 9.28 -20.99
N ALA A 159 8.00 7.98 -21.10
CA ALA A 159 6.87 7.40 -20.39
C ALA A 159 7.08 7.44 -18.87
N LEU A 160 8.28 7.11 -18.39
CA LEU A 160 8.60 7.14 -16.96
C LEU A 160 8.59 8.56 -16.39
N ASP A 161 9.16 9.53 -17.10
CA ASP A 161 9.14 10.93 -16.67
C ASP A 161 7.70 11.47 -16.63
N ALA A 162 6.90 11.19 -17.66
CA ALA A 162 5.49 11.60 -17.71
C ALA A 162 4.66 10.93 -16.59
N THR A 163 4.92 9.66 -16.29
CA THR A 163 4.27 8.94 -15.18
C THR A 163 4.57 9.59 -13.83
N VAL A 164 5.84 9.94 -13.56
CA VAL A 164 6.21 10.55 -12.28
C VAL A 164 5.64 11.97 -12.15
N GLU A 165 5.69 12.76 -13.22
CA GLU A 165 5.08 14.10 -13.23
C GLU A 165 3.57 14.03 -12.99
N ALA A 166 2.86 13.14 -13.69
CA ALA A 166 1.42 12.99 -13.50
C ALA A 166 1.06 12.50 -12.09
N ALA A 167 1.86 11.58 -11.53
CA ALA A 167 1.72 11.14 -10.15
C ALA A 167 1.92 12.28 -9.16
N TYR A 168 2.93 13.13 -9.36
CA TYR A 168 3.18 14.31 -8.53
C TYR A 168 2.00 15.28 -8.57
N GLN A 169 1.51 15.62 -9.76
CA GLN A 169 0.34 16.49 -9.90
C GLN A 169 -0.91 15.88 -9.26
N ALA A 170 -1.08 14.56 -9.30
CA ALA A 170 -2.16 13.88 -8.60
C ALA A 170 -2.03 14.00 -7.08
N VAL A 171 -0.83 13.76 -6.53
CA VAL A 171 -0.55 13.97 -5.10
C VAL A 171 -0.92 15.39 -4.67
N VAL A 172 -0.50 16.40 -5.42
CA VAL A 172 -0.85 17.80 -5.11
C VAL A 172 -2.37 18.03 -5.06
N ARG A 173 -3.13 17.39 -5.95
CA ARG A 173 -4.60 17.53 -5.96
C ARG A 173 -5.30 16.85 -4.79
N THR A 174 -4.71 15.82 -4.19
CA THR A 174 -5.34 15.04 -3.10
C THR A 174 -5.79 15.93 -1.93
N GLU A 175 -5.03 16.98 -1.60
CA GLU A 175 -5.41 17.95 -0.57
C GLU A 175 -6.81 18.54 -0.82
N GLY A 176 -7.15 18.86 -2.07
CA GLY A 176 -8.43 19.47 -2.44
C GLY A 176 -9.54 18.46 -2.76
N GLU A 177 -9.23 17.17 -2.86
CA GLU A 177 -10.18 16.13 -3.24
C GLU A 177 -10.86 15.49 -2.02
N LEU A 178 -10.25 15.55 -0.84
CA LEU A 178 -10.79 15.03 0.41
C LEU A 178 -10.87 16.11 1.49
N ALA A 179 -12.06 16.26 2.10
CA ALA A 179 -12.31 17.32 3.08
C ALA A 179 -11.37 17.27 4.29
N GLN A 180 -11.03 16.07 4.76
CA GLN A 180 -10.11 15.86 5.89
C GLN A 180 -8.68 16.31 5.56
N LEU A 181 -8.21 15.99 4.35
CA LEU A 181 -6.90 16.44 3.85
C LEU A 181 -6.86 17.96 3.66
N GLN A 182 -7.95 18.53 3.12
CA GLN A 182 -8.10 19.96 2.91
C GLN A 182 -8.07 20.75 4.22
N GLU A 183 -8.81 20.28 5.23
CA GLU A 183 -8.89 20.92 6.56
C GLU A 183 -7.55 20.85 7.29
N ALA A 184 -6.83 19.74 7.14
CA ALA A 184 -5.52 19.54 7.74
C ALA A 184 -4.38 20.22 6.96
N HIS A 185 -4.63 20.71 5.73
CA HIS A 185 -3.62 21.24 4.80
C HIS A 185 -2.48 20.24 4.55
N VAL A 186 -2.85 19.00 4.22
CA VAL A 186 -1.90 17.94 3.87
C VAL A 186 -2.32 17.24 2.59
N VAL A 187 -1.34 16.65 1.91
CA VAL A 187 -1.60 15.69 0.82
C VAL A 187 -1.82 14.28 1.38
N ASP A 188 -2.35 13.37 0.57
CA ASP A 188 -2.56 11.96 0.95
C ASP A 188 -1.23 11.22 1.17
N ALA A 189 -1.08 10.59 2.34
CA ALA A 189 0.11 9.81 2.70
C ALA A 189 0.36 8.65 1.72
N GLY A 190 -0.70 7.91 1.34
CA GLY A 190 -0.60 6.81 0.41
C GLY A 190 -0.16 7.26 -0.99
N GLY A 191 -0.70 8.38 -1.46
CA GLY A 191 -0.34 9.03 -2.71
C GLY A 191 1.14 9.45 -2.75
N VAL A 192 1.64 10.10 -1.70
CA VAL A 192 3.07 10.45 -1.59
C VAL A 192 3.95 9.20 -1.61
N GLY A 193 3.56 8.15 -0.87
CA GLY A 193 4.27 6.88 -0.88
C GLY A 193 4.35 6.27 -2.28
N MET A 194 3.25 6.30 -3.04
CA MET A 194 3.22 5.80 -4.41
C MET A 194 4.05 6.65 -5.38
N LEU A 195 4.05 7.98 -5.23
CA LEU A 195 4.92 8.87 -5.99
C LEU A 195 6.40 8.51 -5.80
N LEU A 196 6.84 8.31 -4.55
CA LEU A 196 8.21 7.90 -4.24
C LEU A 196 8.57 6.55 -4.89
N ILE A 197 7.64 5.59 -4.88
CA ILE A 197 7.82 4.27 -5.52
C ILE A 197 7.98 4.42 -7.05
N LEU A 198 7.19 5.28 -7.69
CA LEU A 198 7.27 5.54 -9.13
C LEU A 198 8.56 6.27 -9.51
N ASP A 199 9.02 7.26 -8.73
CA ASP A 199 10.31 7.91 -8.98
C ASP A 199 11.49 6.95 -8.77
N CYS A 200 11.38 6.01 -7.81
CA CYS A 200 12.34 4.91 -7.68
C CYS A 200 12.39 4.01 -8.93
N LEU A 201 11.26 3.77 -9.62
CA LEU A 201 11.22 3.00 -10.86
C LEU A 201 11.96 3.76 -11.97
N ARG A 202 11.62 5.04 -12.14
CA ARG A 202 12.25 5.95 -13.09
C ARG A 202 13.77 6.01 -12.86
N SER A 203 14.22 6.33 -11.65
CA SER A 203 15.63 6.34 -11.23
C SER A 203 16.34 5.01 -11.51
N ALA A 204 15.70 3.88 -11.20
CA ALA A 204 16.31 2.56 -11.40
C ALA A 204 16.48 2.19 -12.89
N VAL A 205 15.51 2.56 -13.74
CA VAL A 205 15.51 2.25 -15.18
C VAL A 205 16.43 3.20 -15.94
N LEU A 206 16.37 4.50 -15.66
CA LEU A 206 17.17 5.52 -16.34
C LEU A 206 18.60 5.63 -15.79
N GLY A 207 18.84 5.13 -14.57
CA GLY A 207 20.14 5.23 -13.92
C GLY A 207 20.44 6.62 -13.38
N GLU A 208 19.41 7.43 -13.18
CA GLU A 208 19.49 8.80 -12.67
C GLU A 208 19.21 8.85 -11.15
N GLU A 209 19.51 9.97 -10.53
CA GLU A 209 19.18 10.21 -9.12
C GLU A 209 17.68 10.44 -8.93
N LEU A 210 17.19 10.31 -7.70
CA LEU A 210 15.82 10.67 -7.35
C LEU A 210 15.61 12.19 -7.52
N GLN A 211 14.37 12.59 -7.74
CA GLN A 211 14.01 14.00 -7.93
C GLN A 211 13.59 14.60 -6.59
N ASP A 212 14.55 15.21 -5.89
CA ASP A 212 14.32 15.80 -4.56
C ASP A 212 13.24 16.91 -4.61
N GLU A 213 13.13 17.62 -5.73
CA GLU A 213 12.20 18.73 -5.93
C GLU A 213 10.73 18.30 -5.92
N LEU A 214 10.42 17.01 -6.14
CA LEU A 214 9.06 16.48 -6.08
C LEU A 214 8.42 16.67 -4.70
N LEU A 215 9.22 16.85 -3.65
CA LEU A 215 8.74 16.96 -2.28
C LEU A 215 8.56 18.41 -1.80
N ASP A 216 9.20 19.36 -2.46
CA ASP A 216 9.21 20.77 -2.02
C ASP A 216 7.83 21.45 -2.13
N GLY A 217 7.00 20.96 -3.06
CA GLY A 217 5.65 21.47 -3.31
C GLY A 217 4.53 20.82 -2.48
N LEU A 218 4.84 19.81 -1.65
CA LEU A 218 3.83 19.02 -0.97
C LEU A 218 3.48 19.62 0.40
N HIS A 219 2.21 19.99 0.58
CA HIS A 219 1.70 20.52 1.85
C HIS A 219 1.72 19.46 2.95
N GLY A 220 2.14 19.85 4.16
CA GLY A 220 2.25 18.98 5.32
C GLY A 220 3.42 18.00 5.30
N TYR A 221 4.23 17.98 4.23
CA TYR A 221 5.27 16.97 4.05
C TYR A 221 6.69 17.50 4.23
N LYS A 222 6.91 18.70 4.79
CA LYS A 222 8.26 19.21 5.06
C LYS A 222 8.88 18.50 6.25
N LEU A 223 10.22 18.44 6.30
CA LEU A 223 10.97 17.82 7.40
C LEU A 223 10.65 18.37 8.80
N GLN A 224 10.13 19.60 8.88
CA GLN A 224 9.80 20.27 10.14
C GLN A 224 8.29 20.31 10.42
N ASP A 225 7.47 19.75 9.53
CA ASP A 225 6.02 19.76 9.71
C ASP A 225 5.63 18.85 10.90
N PRO A 226 4.59 19.22 11.66
CA PRO A 226 4.18 18.46 12.84
C PRO A 226 3.60 17.09 12.45
N HIS A 227 3.54 16.19 13.43
CA HIS A 227 2.82 14.91 13.29
C HIS A 227 1.32 15.21 13.40
N ILE A 228 0.67 15.40 12.26
CA ILE A 228 -0.72 15.90 12.19
C ILE A 228 -1.70 14.82 12.66
N HIS A 229 -1.41 13.55 12.39
CA HIS A 229 -2.22 12.42 12.87
C HIS A 229 -2.37 12.40 14.40
N GLU A 230 -1.35 12.79 15.17
CA GLU A 230 -1.41 12.84 16.65
C GLU A 230 -2.44 13.83 17.20
N ARG A 231 -2.92 14.76 16.36
CA ARG A 231 -3.93 15.78 16.73
C ARG A 231 -5.33 15.44 16.24
N MET A 232 -5.48 14.38 15.46
CA MET A 232 -6.78 13.92 14.98
C MET A 232 -7.49 13.11 16.08
N PRO A 233 -8.83 13.09 16.09
CA PRO A 233 -9.57 12.15 16.93
C PRO A 233 -9.12 10.72 16.66
N ALA A 234 -8.90 9.95 17.72
CA ALA A 234 -8.65 8.51 17.59
C ALA A 234 -9.90 7.82 17.04
N ASP A 235 -9.72 6.99 16.01
CA ASP A 235 -10.80 6.12 15.54
C ASP A 235 -10.94 4.91 16.46
N ASP A 236 -12.19 4.65 16.85
CA ASP A 236 -12.53 3.47 17.64
C ASP A 236 -12.69 2.25 16.72
N GLY A 237 -12.13 1.11 17.13
CA GLY A 237 -12.30 -0.16 16.45
C GLY A 237 -10.99 -0.90 16.21
N VAL A 238 -11.09 -1.95 15.39
CA VAL A 238 -9.98 -2.84 15.09
C VAL A 238 -9.87 -3.10 13.59
N GLU A 239 -8.65 -3.31 13.16
CA GLU A 239 -8.33 -3.93 11.88
C GLU A 239 -8.38 -5.45 12.05
N VAL A 240 -9.11 -6.14 11.19
CA VAL A 240 -9.09 -7.60 11.07
C VAL A 240 -8.50 -7.96 9.71
N MET A 241 -7.38 -8.70 9.74
CA MET A 241 -6.75 -9.24 8.54
C MET A 241 -6.70 -10.76 8.59
N CYS A 242 -6.89 -11.43 7.47
CA CYS A 242 -6.63 -12.87 7.36
C CYS A 242 -6.34 -13.29 5.92
N THR A 243 -6.03 -14.57 5.74
CA THR A 243 -6.02 -15.22 4.43
C THR A 243 -7.05 -16.35 4.43
N ILE A 244 -7.83 -16.52 3.37
CA ILE A 244 -8.89 -17.53 3.30
C ILE A 244 -9.03 -18.10 1.89
N ASN A 245 -9.34 -19.39 1.77
CA ASN A 245 -9.63 -20.02 0.47
C ASN A 245 -11.14 -20.00 0.22
N LEU A 246 -11.58 -19.33 -0.84
CA LEU A 246 -12.99 -19.17 -1.20
C LEU A 246 -13.19 -19.31 -2.72
N SER A 247 -14.35 -19.85 -3.11
CA SER A 247 -14.84 -19.69 -4.48
C SER A 247 -15.16 -18.22 -4.78
N PRO A 248 -15.21 -17.79 -6.05
CA PRO A 248 -15.54 -16.40 -6.40
C PRO A 248 -16.88 -15.94 -5.83
N LEU A 249 -17.87 -16.83 -5.78
CA LEU A 249 -19.18 -16.54 -5.19
C LEU A 249 -19.07 -16.27 -3.68
N ASN A 250 -18.39 -17.15 -2.94
CA ASN A 250 -18.20 -16.95 -1.49
C ASN A 250 -17.33 -15.72 -1.18
N ALA A 251 -16.35 -15.40 -2.03
CA ALA A 251 -15.57 -14.17 -1.90
C ALA A 251 -16.44 -12.91 -2.10
N ALA A 252 -17.35 -12.93 -3.08
CA ALA A 252 -18.29 -11.84 -3.30
C ALA A 252 -19.28 -11.67 -2.13
N ILE A 253 -19.79 -12.79 -1.59
CA ILE A 253 -20.66 -12.79 -0.40
C ILE A 253 -19.91 -12.25 0.82
N LEU A 254 -18.67 -12.70 1.05
CA LEU A 254 -17.86 -12.23 2.15
C LEU A 254 -17.63 -10.72 2.04
N ARG A 255 -17.24 -10.23 0.86
CA ARG A 255 -17.01 -8.81 0.62
C ARG A 255 -18.25 -7.98 0.96
N GLN A 256 -19.40 -8.35 0.41
CA GLN A 256 -20.66 -7.63 0.61
C GLN A 256 -21.08 -7.60 2.09
N ARG A 257 -20.88 -8.69 2.83
CA ARG A 257 -21.24 -8.73 4.25
C ARG A 257 -20.24 -8.01 5.14
N LEU A 258 -18.95 -8.00 4.80
CA LEU A 258 -17.97 -7.20 5.53
C LEU A 258 -18.21 -5.70 5.34
N ASP A 259 -18.65 -5.30 4.14
CA ASP A 259 -19.03 -3.92 3.79
C ASP A 259 -20.23 -3.42 4.62
N GLU A 260 -21.18 -4.31 4.95
CA GLU A 260 -22.29 -4.00 5.85
C GLU A 260 -21.86 -3.86 7.32
N MET A 261 -20.68 -4.37 7.69
CA MET A 261 -20.23 -4.49 9.09
C MET A 261 -19.17 -3.46 9.47
N GLY A 262 -18.49 -2.86 8.49
CA GLY A 262 -17.42 -1.91 8.74
C GLY A 262 -16.88 -1.33 7.44
N ASP A 263 -15.80 -0.57 7.58
CA ASP A 263 -15.27 0.26 6.53
C ASP A 263 -13.94 -0.30 6.00
N SER A 264 -13.37 0.34 4.97
CA SER A 264 -12.03 0.02 4.49
C SER A 264 -11.85 -1.45 4.09
N VAL A 265 -12.91 -2.09 3.57
CA VAL A 265 -12.85 -3.48 3.13
C VAL A 265 -11.98 -3.58 1.88
N ILE A 266 -10.87 -4.31 2.00
CA ILE A 266 -10.04 -4.71 0.86
C ILE A 266 -9.94 -6.23 0.79
N MET A 267 -10.26 -6.77 -0.38
CA MET A 267 -10.17 -8.19 -0.66
C MET A 267 -9.45 -8.42 -1.97
N SER A 268 -8.35 -9.17 -1.93
CA SER A 268 -7.50 -9.42 -3.09
C SER A 268 -7.12 -10.88 -3.20
N GLN A 269 -7.19 -11.41 -4.43
CA GLN A 269 -6.72 -12.75 -4.71
C GLN A 269 -5.19 -12.83 -4.61
N VAL A 270 -4.67 -13.86 -3.94
CA VAL A 270 -3.25 -14.14 -3.77
C VAL A 270 -2.86 -15.28 -4.73
N GLY A 271 -1.92 -15.00 -5.63
CA GLY A 271 -1.45 -15.98 -6.63
C GLY A 271 -2.43 -16.18 -7.81
N GLY A 272 -1.98 -16.92 -8.82
CA GLY A 272 -2.83 -17.29 -9.96
C GLY A 272 -3.89 -18.33 -9.59
N ALA A 273 -4.88 -18.51 -10.47
CA ALA A 273 -5.67 -19.76 -10.47
C ALA A 273 -4.69 -20.93 -10.44
N ARG A 274 -4.96 -21.97 -9.62
CA ARG A 274 -4.13 -23.19 -9.66
C ARG A 274 -3.97 -23.59 -11.13
N SER A 275 -2.73 -23.75 -11.56
CA SER A 275 -2.40 -24.15 -12.92
C SER A 275 -3.22 -25.40 -13.26
N GLN A 276 -3.75 -25.41 -14.48
CA GLN A 276 -4.60 -26.44 -15.07
C GLN A 276 -3.91 -27.80 -15.26
N ASP A 277 -2.79 -28.02 -14.57
CA ASP A 277 -1.97 -29.24 -14.59
C ASP A 277 -2.31 -30.19 -13.43
N ASP A 278 -3.17 -29.76 -12.49
CA ASP A 278 -3.73 -30.58 -11.38
C ASP A 278 -5.22 -30.94 -11.62
N GLU A 279 -5.74 -30.79 -12.84
CA GLU A 279 -7.10 -31.25 -13.19
C GLU A 279 -7.07 -32.75 -13.54
N ASP A 280 -7.25 -33.59 -12.52
CA ASP A 280 -7.98 -34.84 -12.74
C ASP A 280 -9.35 -34.47 -13.33
N GLU A 281 -9.57 -34.81 -14.60
CA GLU A 281 -10.73 -34.47 -15.47
C GLU A 281 -12.14 -34.88 -14.95
N GLU A 282 -12.29 -35.22 -13.66
CA GLU A 282 -13.55 -35.69 -13.08
C GLU A 282 -13.96 -35.02 -11.75
N SER A 283 -13.25 -33.99 -11.28
CA SER A 283 -13.63 -33.26 -10.07
C SER A 283 -14.51 -32.04 -10.39
N THR A 284 -15.80 -32.11 -10.06
CA THR A 284 -16.77 -31.00 -10.07
C THR A 284 -16.54 -30.02 -8.91
N VAL A 285 -15.31 -29.91 -8.40
CA VAL A 285 -14.98 -29.06 -7.26
C VAL A 285 -14.95 -27.61 -7.75
N GLU A 286 -15.83 -26.78 -7.19
CA GLU A 286 -15.88 -25.34 -7.46
C GLU A 286 -14.50 -24.72 -7.23
N ALA A 287 -13.96 -24.01 -8.23
CA ALA A 287 -12.61 -23.45 -8.18
C ALA A 287 -12.47 -22.54 -6.95
N SER A 288 -11.53 -22.89 -6.06
CA SER A 288 -11.23 -22.14 -4.85
C SER A 288 -9.93 -21.37 -5.01
N TYR A 289 -9.94 -20.11 -4.60
CA TYR A 289 -8.81 -19.20 -4.70
C TYR A 289 -8.44 -18.71 -3.31
N ARG A 290 -7.15 -18.41 -3.12
CA ARG A 290 -6.65 -17.80 -1.89
C ARG A 290 -6.92 -16.30 -1.93
N TRP A 291 -7.53 -15.75 -0.89
CA TRP A 291 -7.87 -14.34 -0.76
C TRP A 291 -7.23 -13.75 0.48
N ARG A 292 -6.58 -12.59 0.32
CA ARG A 292 -6.22 -11.70 1.43
C ARG A 292 -7.43 -10.83 1.74
N VAL A 293 -7.80 -10.75 3.00
CA VAL A 293 -8.92 -9.97 3.51
C VAL A 293 -8.39 -9.01 4.55
N HIS A 294 -8.86 -7.77 4.48
CA HIS A 294 -8.68 -6.73 5.48
C HIS A 294 -9.99 -5.96 5.59
N VAL A 295 -10.38 -5.65 6.82
CA VAL A 295 -11.55 -4.82 7.14
C VAL A 295 -11.33 -4.06 8.44
N HIS A 296 -11.85 -2.85 8.54
CA HIS A 296 -11.95 -2.11 9.80
C HIS A 296 -13.34 -2.33 10.39
N VAL A 297 -13.43 -2.82 11.62
CA VAL A 297 -14.71 -3.06 12.30
C VAL A 297 -14.70 -2.54 13.73
N PRO A 298 -15.85 -2.14 14.30
CA PRO A 298 -15.93 -1.75 15.70
C PRO A 298 -15.60 -2.89 16.67
N ASP A 299 -15.96 -4.13 16.31
CA ASP A 299 -15.75 -5.34 17.10
C ASP A 299 -15.24 -6.48 16.21
N PRO A 300 -14.10 -7.13 16.54
CA PRO A 300 -13.58 -8.23 15.74
C PRO A 300 -14.46 -9.49 15.74
N GLU A 301 -15.22 -9.75 16.81
CA GLU A 301 -15.89 -11.05 16.99
C GLU A 301 -16.91 -11.35 15.87
N PRO A 302 -17.83 -10.43 15.52
CA PRO A 302 -18.77 -10.65 14.43
C PRO A 302 -18.06 -10.88 13.08
N ALA A 303 -17.01 -10.10 12.79
CA ALA A 303 -16.28 -10.18 11.53
C ALA A 303 -15.55 -11.52 11.39
N VAL A 304 -14.86 -11.95 12.44
CA VAL A 304 -14.15 -13.24 12.47
C VAL A 304 -15.15 -14.40 12.38
N ALA A 305 -16.31 -14.30 13.05
CA ALA A 305 -17.36 -15.31 12.95
C ALA A 305 -17.92 -15.43 11.52
N LEU A 306 -18.16 -14.30 10.85
CA LEU A 306 -18.57 -14.27 9.45
C LEU A 306 -17.52 -14.91 8.53
N ILE A 307 -16.25 -14.54 8.67
CA ILE A 307 -15.14 -15.11 7.87
C ILE A 307 -15.10 -16.63 8.03
N ARG A 308 -15.18 -17.13 9.28
CA ARG A 308 -15.18 -18.57 9.59
C ARG A 308 -16.43 -19.30 9.09
N SER A 309 -17.54 -18.60 8.86
CA SER A 309 -18.77 -19.21 8.33
C SER A 309 -18.67 -19.58 6.85
N LEU A 310 -17.74 -18.97 6.10
CA LEU A 310 -17.58 -19.16 4.65
C LEU A 310 -16.35 -20.01 4.27
N GLY A 311 -15.40 -20.19 5.20
CA GLY A 311 -14.22 -21.02 5.01
C GLY A 311 -13.30 -21.05 6.23
N GLU A 312 -12.12 -21.66 6.08
CA GLU A 312 -11.11 -21.75 7.14
C GLU A 312 -10.03 -20.67 6.94
N PRO A 313 -10.05 -19.56 7.71
CA PRO A 313 -9.03 -18.53 7.61
C PRO A 313 -7.72 -18.96 8.28
N THR A 314 -6.60 -18.56 7.69
CA THR A 314 -5.25 -18.60 8.27
C THR A 314 -4.77 -17.19 8.59
N ASP A 315 -3.77 -17.09 9.47
CA ASP A 315 -3.06 -15.84 9.77
C ASP A 315 -4.02 -14.69 10.16
N ILE A 316 -5.03 -15.02 10.97
CA ILE A 316 -5.93 -14.00 11.53
C ILE A 316 -5.12 -13.09 12.45
N ALA A 317 -5.03 -11.83 12.09
CA ALA A 317 -4.46 -10.77 12.90
C ALA A 317 -5.56 -9.76 13.23
N VAL A 318 -5.60 -9.33 14.49
CA VAL A 318 -6.48 -8.26 14.97
C VAL A 318 -5.59 -7.19 15.60
N SER A 319 -5.69 -5.96 15.13
CA SER A 319 -4.92 -4.82 15.63
C SER A 319 -5.84 -3.64 15.93
N GLN A 320 -5.47 -2.79 16.90
CA GLN A 320 -6.28 -1.61 17.25
C GLN A 320 -6.02 -0.51 16.21
N LEU A 321 -7.07 0.16 15.73
CA LEU A 321 -6.94 1.25 14.77
C LEU A 321 -6.26 2.48 15.40
N ALA A 322 -6.57 2.79 16.66
CA ALA A 322 -5.82 3.77 17.42
C ALA A 322 -5.14 3.10 18.62
N LEU A 323 -3.91 3.53 18.92
CA LEU A 323 -3.35 3.25 20.24
C LEU A 323 -4.20 3.98 21.28
N PRO A 324 -4.59 3.34 22.40
CA PRO A 324 -5.32 4.02 23.44
C PRO A 324 -4.51 5.24 23.86
N SER A 325 -5.12 6.42 23.76
CA SER A 325 -4.55 7.65 24.29
C SER A 325 -4.17 7.37 25.73
N GLY A 326 -2.87 7.45 26.02
CA GLY A 326 -2.35 7.21 27.35
C GLY A 326 -2.87 8.28 28.29
N ASP A 327 -4.08 8.11 28.83
CA ASP A 327 -4.55 8.79 30.03
C ASP A 327 -3.81 8.17 31.24
N GLY A 328 -2.49 8.32 31.21
CA GLY A 328 -1.64 8.27 32.36
C GLY A 328 -1.79 9.58 33.12
N GLN A 329 -2.97 9.83 33.71
CA GLN A 329 -3.01 10.64 34.92
C GLN A 329 -2.19 9.89 35.96
N VAL A 330 -0.89 10.21 36.04
CA VAL A 330 -0.10 9.92 37.23
C VAL A 330 -0.83 10.67 38.36
N PRO A 331 -1.39 9.96 39.36
CA PRO A 331 -1.97 10.66 40.49
C PRO A 331 -0.82 11.43 41.15
N THR A 332 -0.94 12.75 41.17
CA THR A 332 -0.03 13.62 41.91
C THR A 332 -0.03 13.15 43.36
N SER A 333 1.01 12.40 43.73
CA SER A 333 1.31 12.05 45.09
C SER A 333 1.44 13.36 45.87
N GLN A 334 0.48 13.61 46.75
CA GLN A 334 0.52 14.71 47.71
C GLN A 334 1.85 14.65 48.46
N GLU A 335 2.68 15.68 48.28
CA GLU A 335 3.80 15.93 49.18
C GLU A 335 3.25 16.17 50.59
N PRO A 336 3.82 15.54 51.63
CA PRO A 336 3.39 15.80 53.00
C PRO A 336 3.83 17.22 53.39
N SER A 337 2.84 18.03 53.77
CA SER A 337 3.03 19.36 54.35
C SER A 337 3.96 19.31 55.57
N ILE A 338 5.19 19.80 55.40
CA ILE A 338 6.07 20.11 56.53
C ILE A 338 5.55 21.38 57.19
N THR A 339 4.79 21.19 58.25
CA THR A 339 4.33 22.26 59.15
C THR A 339 5.53 22.74 59.97
N GLY A 340 5.85 24.02 59.84
CA GLY A 340 6.89 24.69 60.62
C GLY A 340 6.54 24.72 62.12
N GLN A 341 7.53 24.44 62.96
CA GLN A 341 7.54 24.83 64.36
C GLN A 341 8.37 26.10 64.55
N PRO A 342 7.94 27.03 65.43
CA PRO A 342 8.63 28.29 65.65
C PRO A 342 9.81 28.11 66.61
N ARG A 343 10.89 28.87 66.36
CA ARG A 343 11.95 29.12 67.34
C ARG A 343 11.38 29.98 68.46
N HIS A 344 11.53 29.53 69.70
CA HIS A 344 11.47 30.38 70.88
C HIS A 344 12.87 30.45 71.49
N ASP A 345 13.31 31.68 71.71
CA ASP A 345 14.49 32.06 72.47
C ASP A 345 14.35 31.65 73.94
N ASP A 346 15.41 31.05 74.49
CA ASP A 346 16.03 31.37 75.80
C ASP A 346 17.39 30.67 75.92
#